data_AF-A0A8C5RZN9-F1
#
_entry.id   AF-A0A8C5RZN9-F1
#
_cell.length_a   1.000
_cell.length_b   1.000
_cell.length_c   1.000
_cell.angle_alpha   90.00
_cell.angle_beta   90.00
_cell.angle_gamma   90.00
#
_symmetry.space_group_name_H-M   'P 1'
#
loop_
_entity.id
_entity.type
_entity.pdbx_description
1 polymer ?
#
loop_
_entity_poly.entity_id
_entity_poly.type
_entity_poly.pdbx_seq_one_letter_code
_entity_poly.pdbx_strand_id
1 'polypeptide(L)'
;CPFLFLFPLIYDLKDQGGELLSLRYDLTVPFARYLAMNKITNIKRYQIAKVYRRDNPAMTKGRYREFYQCDFDIAGHYDVMIPDAECLKIVHEILCALQIGDFLIKVSKYKTWITIHFFLVGNKH
;
A
#
# COMPACT_ATOMS: atom_id res chain seq x y z
N CYS A 1 -9.21 7.70 15.95
CA CYS A 1 -9.40 7.59 14.49
C CYS A 1 -8.11 8.05 13.81
N PRO A 2 -7.25 7.17 13.27
CA PRO A 2 -5.93 7.56 12.74
C PRO A 2 -6.00 8.39 11.45
N PHE A 3 -7.19 8.57 10.86
CA PHE A 3 -7.41 9.34 9.63
C PHE A 3 -7.12 10.84 9.74
N LEU A 4 -7.13 11.42 10.95
CA LEU A 4 -6.89 12.85 11.15
C LEU A 4 -5.42 13.28 11.03
N PHE A 5 -4.47 12.36 10.96
CA PHE A 5 -3.04 12.68 10.86
C PHE A 5 -2.49 12.79 9.42
N LEU A 6 -3.30 12.52 8.39
CA LEU A 6 -2.88 12.51 6.98
C LEU A 6 -3.18 13.80 6.20
N PHE A 7 -3.99 14.70 6.76
CA PHE A 7 -4.46 15.90 6.07
C PHE A 7 -3.37 16.83 5.49
N PRO A 8 -2.18 17.04 6.10
CA PRO A 8 -1.22 17.99 5.52
C PRO A 8 -0.43 17.45 4.31
N LEU A 9 -0.52 16.14 4.00
CA LEU A 9 0.32 15.49 2.99
C LEU A 9 -0.42 15.15 1.67
N ILE A 10 -1.68 15.55 1.55
CA ILE A 10 -2.53 15.26 0.38
C ILE A 10 -2.43 16.41 -0.62
N TYR A 11 -2.53 16.13 -1.91
CA TYR A 11 -2.62 17.16 -2.95
C TYR A 11 -4.08 17.47 -3.24
N ASP A 12 -4.48 18.73 -3.05
CA ASP A 12 -5.83 19.21 -3.33
C ASP A 12 -5.84 19.96 -4.66
N LEU A 13 -6.88 19.74 -5.45
CA LEU A 13 -7.10 20.46 -6.69
C LEU A 13 -7.72 21.82 -6.40
N LYS A 14 -7.39 22.81 -7.24
CA LYS A 14 -8.02 24.13 -7.15
C LYS A 14 -9.50 24.02 -7.52
N ASP A 15 -10.35 24.65 -6.73
CA ASP A 15 -11.77 24.74 -7.04
C ASP A 15 -12.00 25.52 -8.35
N GLN A 16 -12.77 24.91 -9.25
CA GLN A 16 -13.15 25.47 -10.55
C GLN A 16 -14.68 25.64 -10.65
N GLY A 17 -15.38 25.72 -9.52
CA GLY A 17 -16.85 25.81 -9.45
C GLY A 17 -17.53 24.45 -9.49
N GLY A 18 -16.82 23.39 -9.06
CA GLY A 18 -17.27 22.01 -9.09
C GLY A 18 -17.05 21.29 -7.76
N GLU A 19 -16.86 19.99 -7.80
CA GLU A 19 -16.56 19.21 -6.59
C GLU A 19 -15.12 19.42 -6.12
N LEU A 20 -14.92 19.37 -4.80
CA LEU A 20 -13.60 19.38 -4.20
C LEU A 20 -12.95 18.02 -4.42
N LEU A 21 -11.82 18.01 -5.14
CA LEU A 21 -11.08 16.80 -5.50
C LEU A 21 -9.69 16.83 -4.89
N SER A 22 -9.21 15.66 -4.50
CA SER A 22 -7.84 15.45 -4.03
C SER A 22 -7.22 14.24 -4.72
N LEU A 23 -5.90 14.28 -4.94
CA LEU A 23 -5.16 13.14 -5.48
C LEU A 23 -5.03 12.05 -4.41
N ARG A 24 -5.06 10.79 -4.88
CA ARG A 24 -4.93 9.61 -4.01
C ARG A 24 -3.54 9.54 -3.36
N TYR A 25 -3.53 9.36 -2.05
CA TYR A 25 -2.33 9.19 -1.23
C TYR A 25 -1.82 7.73 -1.21
N ASP A 26 -2.75 6.79 -1.27
CA ASP A 26 -2.53 5.33 -1.31
C ASP A 26 -3.54 4.65 -2.25
N LEU A 27 -3.39 3.34 -2.44
CA LEU A 27 -4.31 2.52 -3.24
C LEU A 27 -5.35 1.80 -2.37
N THR A 28 -5.13 1.70 -1.06
CA THR A 28 -6.03 1.04 -0.10
C THR A 28 -7.33 1.82 0.12
N VAL A 29 -7.28 3.15 0.24
CA VAL A 29 -8.50 3.96 0.44
C VAL A 29 -9.41 3.93 -0.80
N PRO A 30 -8.90 4.12 -2.03
CA PRO A 30 -9.69 3.91 -3.25
C PRO A 30 -10.29 2.50 -3.33
N PHE A 31 -9.59 1.48 -2.85
CA PHE A 31 -10.09 0.11 -2.84
C PHE A 31 -11.23 -0.10 -1.86
N ALA A 32 -11.10 0.38 -0.61
CA ALA A 32 -12.18 0.32 0.36
C ALA A 32 -13.45 1.02 -0.16
N ARG A 33 -13.28 2.16 -0.84
CA ARG A 33 -14.37 2.86 -1.52
C ARG A 33 -15.00 2.01 -2.63
N TYR A 34 -14.18 1.39 -3.48
CA TYR A 34 -14.65 0.51 -4.55
C TYR A 34 -15.46 -0.68 -4.03
N LEU A 35 -15.00 -1.33 -2.95
CA LEU A 35 -15.73 -2.42 -2.29
C LEU A 35 -17.10 -1.95 -1.80
N ALA A 36 -17.13 -0.83 -1.08
CA ALA A 36 -18.34 -0.28 -0.49
C ALA A 36 -19.36 0.16 -1.56
N MET A 37 -18.90 0.84 -2.62
CA MET A 37 -19.78 1.31 -3.71
C MET A 37 -20.41 0.15 -4.48
N ASN A 38 -19.65 -0.92 -4.73
CA ASN A 38 -20.12 -2.06 -5.52
C ASN A 38 -20.72 -3.18 -4.66
N LYS A 39 -20.78 -3.02 -3.33
CA LYS A 39 -21.25 -4.04 -2.38
C LYS A 39 -20.55 -5.40 -2.55
N ILE A 40 -19.28 -5.36 -2.91
CA ILE A 40 -18.46 -6.57 -3.11
C ILE A 40 -17.99 -7.05 -1.73
N THR A 41 -18.34 -8.28 -1.40
CA THR A 41 -17.99 -8.89 -0.11
C THR A 41 -16.69 -9.68 -0.17
N ASN A 42 -16.31 -10.18 -1.35
CA ASN A 42 -15.07 -10.94 -1.53
C ASN A 42 -14.42 -10.61 -2.87
N ILE A 43 -13.16 -10.19 -2.84
CA ILE A 43 -12.33 -9.96 -4.02
C ILE A 43 -10.85 -10.11 -3.67
N LYS A 44 -10.11 -10.74 -4.57
CA LYS A 44 -8.64 -10.72 -4.61
C LYS A 44 -8.22 -9.87 -5.79
N ARG A 45 -7.37 -8.87 -5.57
CA ARG A 45 -6.94 -7.99 -6.65
C ARG A 45 -5.49 -7.51 -6.46
N TYR A 46 -4.85 -7.21 -7.57
CA TYR A 46 -3.61 -6.44 -7.60
C TYR A 46 -3.87 -5.09 -8.28
N GLN A 47 -3.19 -4.04 -7.84
CA GLN A 47 -3.23 -2.74 -8.49
C GLN A 47 -1.83 -2.12 -8.51
N ILE A 48 -1.39 -1.76 -9.71
CA ILE A 48 -0.15 -1.03 -9.93
C ILE A 48 -0.53 0.36 -10.43
N ALA A 49 -0.30 1.38 -9.61
CA ALA A 49 -0.65 2.75 -9.97
C ALA A 49 0.25 3.77 -9.27
N LYS A 50 0.34 4.95 -9.88
CA LYS A 50 1.03 6.10 -9.31
C LYS A 50 0.22 6.68 -8.14
N VAL A 51 0.92 7.10 -7.09
CA VAL A 51 0.35 7.80 -5.92
C VAL A 51 1.11 9.09 -5.63
N TYR A 52 0.43 10.00 -4.94
CA TYR A 52 0.91 11.36 -4.74
C TYR A 52 0.98 11.70 -3.27
N ARG A 53 2.18 12.07 -2.79
CA ARG A 53 2.41 12.44 -1.39
C ARG A 53 3.17 13.76 -1.32
N ARG A 54 2.60 14.74 -0.62
CA ARG A 54 3.21 16.05 -0.38
C ARG A 54 4.24 15.97 0.75
N ASP A 55 5.06 14.92 0.73
CA ASP A 55 6.13 14.72 1.70
C ASP A 55 7.24 15.74 1.42
N ASN A 56 7.87 16.27 2.48
CA ASN A 56 8.95 17.24 2.30
C ASN A 56 10.16 16.48 1.71
N PRO A 57 10.68 16.86 0.53
CA PRO A 57 11.70 16.07 -0.14
C PRO A 57 13.02 16.18 0.63
N ALA A 58 13.27 15.19 1.49
CA ALA A 58 14.64 14.87 1.87
C ALA A 58 15.29 14.25 0.62
N MET A 59 15.86 15.10 -0.25
CA MET A 59 16.53 14.70 -1.49
C MET A 59 17.61 13.61 -1.29
N THR A 60 18.11 13.46 -0.06
CA THR A 60 19.05 12.41 0.36
C THR A 60 18.41 11.03 0.63
N LYS A 61 17.07 10.89 0.61
CA LYS A 61 16.34 9.67 1.01
C LYS A 61 15.41 9.07 -0.06
N GLY A 62 15.44 9.55 -1.30
CA GLY A 62 14.63 8.96 -2.40
C GLY A 62 13.11 9.11 -2.22
N ARG A 63 12.67 10.13 -1.46
CA ARG A 63 11.23 10.42 -1.29
C ARG A 63 10.74 11.33 -2.42
N TYR A 64 10.11 10.71 -3.41
CA TYR A 64 9.48 11.41 -4.52
C TYR A 64 8.05 11.82 -4.17
N ARG A 65 7.57 12.90 -4.81
CA ARG A 65 6.19 13.38 -4.68
C ARG A 65 5.20 12.54 -5.48
N GLU A 66 5.68 11.85 -6.51
CA GLU A 66 4.95 10.88 -7.33
C GLU A 66 5.81 9.61 -7.46
N PHE A 67 5.22 8.46 -7.15
CA PHE A 67 5.87 7.16 -7.30
C PHE A 67 4.85 6.04 -7.53
N TYR A 68 5.32 4.90 -8.03
CA TYR A 68 4.47 3.72 -8.23
C TYR A 68 4.32 2.93 -6.92
N GLN A 69 3.07 2.56 -6.62
CA GLN A 69 2.76 1.51 -5.65
C GLN A 69 2.22 0.28 -6.38
N CYS A 70 2.58 -0.89 -5.86
CA CYS A 70 2.08 -2.19 -6.30
C CYS A 70 1.43 -2.84 -5.07
N ASP A 71 0.12 -2.71 -4.97
CA ASP A 71 -0.65 -3.25 -3.85
C ASP A 71 -1.34 -4.54 -4.30
N PHE A 72 -1.30 -5.57 -3.43
CA PHE A 72 -2.06 -6.80 -3.58
C PHE A 72 -2.94 -6.95 -2.34
N ASP A 73 -4.26 -6.95 -2.54
CA ASP A 73 -5.24 -7.00 -1.47
C ASP A 73 -6.16 -8.21 -1.62
N ILE A 74 -6.40 -8.89 -0.49
CA ILE A 74 -7.43 -9.91 -0.35
C ILE A 74 -8.49 -9.35 0.60
N ALA A 75 -9.69 -9.09 0.09
CA ALA A 75 -10.84 -8.68 0.90
C ALA A 75 -11.86 -9.81 0.92
N GLY A 76 -12.37 -10.13 2.11
CA GLY A 76 -13.41 -11.14 2.30
C GLY A 76 -13.33 -11.83 3.65
N HIS A 77 -14.34 -12.64 3.94
CA HIS A 77 -14.33 -13.52 5.11
C HIS A 77 -13.67 -14.84 4.73
N TYR A 78 -12.54 -15.10 5.38
CA TYR A 78 -11.74 -16.31 5.23
C TYR A 78 -11.41 -16.85 6.62
N ASP A 79 -10.99 -18.12 6.67
CA ASP A 79 -10.43 -18.68 7.89
C ASP A 79 -9.16 -17.92 8.29
N VAL A 80 -8.93 -17.87 9.60
CA VAL A 80 -7.87 -17.06 10.20
C VAL A 80 -6.51 -17.49 9.62
N MET A 81 -5.67 -16.51 9.29
CA MET A 81 -4.29 -16.66 8.78
C MET A 81 -4.13 -17.20 7.36
N ILE A 82 -5.17 -17.75 6.71
CA ILE A 82 -5.05 -18.25 5.32
C ILE A 82 -4.68 -17.12 4.34
N PRO A 83 -5.42 -16.01 4.24
CA PRO A 83 -5.09 -14.94 3.31
C PRO A 83 -3.75 -14.26 3.66
N ASP A 84 -3.39 -14.21 4.94
CA ASP A 84 -2.12 -13.64 5.39
C ASP A 84 -0.92 -14.47 4.92
N ALA A 85 -1.02 -15.81 5.00
CA ALA A 85 0.00 -16.72 4.51
C ALA A 85 0.13 -16.65 2.97
N GLU A 86 -0.99 -16.50 2.27
CA GLU A 86 -1.01 -16.31 0.81
C GLU A 86 -0.29 -15.01 0.40
N CYS A 87 -0.56 -13.90 1.10
CA CYS A 87 0.15 -12.63 0.87
C CYS A 87 1.66 -12.78 1.06
N LEU A 88 2.11 -13.47 2.12
CA LEU A 88 3.54 -13.73 2.35
C LEU A 88 4.17 -14.58 1.24
N LYS A 89 3.45 -15.60 0.76
CA LYS A 89 3.91 -16.48 -0.31
C LYS A 89 4.08 -15.73 -1.64
N ILE A 90 3.10 -14.91 -2.01
CA ILE A 90 3.14 -14.09 -3.23
C ILE A 90 4.31 -13.13 -3.19
N VAL A 91 4.49 -12.42 -2.07
CA VAL A 91 5.64 -11.55 -1.85
C VAL A 91 6.96 -12.29 -2.03
N HIS A 92 7.11 -13.46 -1.39
CA HIS A 92 8.34 -14.25 -1.49
C HIS A 92 8.63 -14.66 -2.93
N GLU A 93 7.61 -15.10 -3.68
CA GLU A 93 7.77 -15.45 -5.11
C GLU A 93 8.18 -14.27 -5.97
N ILE A 94 7.59 -13.09 -5.75
CA ILE A 94 7.97 -11.86 -6.45
C ILE A 94 9.43 -11.49 -6.16
N LEU A 95 9.85 -11.52 -4.89
CA LEU A 95 11.23 -11.16 -4.51
C LEU A 95 12.26 -12.18 -5.05
N CYS A 96 11.93 -13.48 -5.05
CA CYS A 96 12.76 -14.51 -5.68
C CYS A 96 12.87 -14.30 -7.20
N ALA A 97 11.75 -13.97 -7.86
CA ALA A 97 11.73 -13.74 -9.31
C ALA A 97 12.50 -12.48 -9.72
N LEU A 98 12.52 -11.45 -8.87
CA LEU A 98 13.24 -10.20 -9.11
C LEU A 98 14.76 -10.31 -9.00
N GLN A 99 15.30 -11.42 -8.45
CA GLN A 99 16.75 -11.67 -8.33
C GLN A 99 17.56 -10.54 -7.69
N ILE A 100 16.97 -9.84 -6.72
CA ILE A 100 17.58 -8.68 -6.04
C ILE A 100 18.56 -9.05 -4.91
N GLY A 101 18.96 -10.32 -4.85
CA GLY A 101 19.81 -10.88 -3.79
C GLY A 101 19.03 -11.36 -2.57
N ASP A 102 19.74 -11.52 -1.45
CA ASP A 102 19.15 -12.00 -0.20
C ASP A 102 18.20 -10.96 0.41
N PHE A 103 17.03 -11.43 0.84
CA PHE A 103 16.01 -10.58 1.45
C PHE A 103 15.49 -11.19 2.75
N LEU A 104 15.02 -10.33 3.66
CA LEU A 104 14.43 -10.74 4.91
C LEU A 104 13.05 -10.09 5.06
N ILE A 105 12.02 -10.93 5.15
CA ILE A 105 10.64 -10.49 5.36
C ILE A 105 10.39 -10.42 6.87
N LYS A 106 10.23 -9.21 7.41
CA LYS A 106 9.85 -9.02 8.82
C LYS A 106 8.34 -8.95 8.94
N VAL A 107 7.79 -9.88 9.70
CA VAL A 107 6.35 -9.96 9.98
C VAL A 107 6.11 -9.45 11.39
N SER A 108 5.24 -8.45 11.53
CA SER A 108 4.75 -7.97 12.82
C SER A 108 3.23 -8.05 12.88
N LYS A 109 2.69 -8.38 14.05
CA LYS A 109 1.24 -8.47 14.29
C LYS A 109 0.80 -7.29 15.14
N TYR A 110 -0.13 -6.48 14.64
CA TYR A 110 -0.81 -5.47 15.43
C TYR A 110 -2.32 -5.79 15.52
N LYS A 111 -2.73 -6.31 16.69
CA LYS A 111 -4.10 -6.80 16.95
C LYS A 111 -4.53 -7.86 15.93
N THR A 112 -5.29 -7.45 14.92
CA THR A 112 -5.88 -8.28 13.85
C THR A 112 -5.21 -8.10 12.49
N TRP A 113 -4.31 -7.14 12.33
CA TRP A 113 -3.63 -6.86 11.06
C TRP A 113 -2.16 -7.29 11.15
N ILE A 114 -1.69 -7.97 10.12
CA ILE A 114 -0.27 -8.28 9.96
C ILE A 114 0.36 -7.18 9.10
N THR A 115 1.36 -6.50 9.65
CA THR A 115 2.16 -5.54 8.90
C THR A 115 3.43 -6.23 8.44
N ILE A 116 3.61 -6.32 7.13
CA ILE A 116 4.81 -6.88 6.50
C ILE A 116 5.73 -5.72 6.18
N HIS A 117 6.90 -5.68 6.82
CA HIS A 117 7.94 -4.69 6.51
C HIS A 117 9.04 -5.34 5.68
N PHE A 118 9.26 -4.80 4.49
CA PHE A 118 10.33 -5.23 3.60
C PHE A 118 11.63 -4.55 3.99
N PHE A 119 12.65 -5.37 4.28
CA PHE A 119 14.03 -4.93 4.33
C PHE A 119 14.81 -5.73 3.29
N LEU A 120 15.30 -5.04 2.27
CA LEU A 120 16.39 -5.57 1.46
C LEU A 120 17.61 -5.61 2.37
N VAL A 121 18.09 -6.81 2.68
CA VAL A 121 19.37 -6.97 3.34
C VAL A 121 20.41 -6.71 2.26
N GLY A 122 20.74 -5.43 2.06
CA GLY A 122 21.93 -5.08 1.29
C GLY A 122 23.09 -5.81 1.96
N ASN A 123 23.71 -6.73 1.23
CA ASN A 123 24.92 -7.40 1.67
C ASN A 123 25.91 -6.29 2.03
N LYS A 124 26.14 -6.11 3.34
CA LYS A 124 27.24 -5.27 3.81
C LYS A 124 28.52 -6.05 3.53
N HIS A 125 29.04 -5.89 2.32
CA HIS A 125 30.47 -5.92 2.07
C HIS A 125 30.90 -4.52 1.67
#